data_AF-A0A2K2VFB5-F1
#
_entry.id   AF-A0A2K2VFB5-F1
#
_cell.length_a   1.000
_cell.length_b   1.000
_cell.length_c   1.000
_cell.angle_alpha   90.00
_cell.angle_beta   90.00
_cell.angle_gamma   90.00
#
_symmetry.space_group_name_H-M   'P 1'
#
loop_
_entity.id
_entity.type
_entity.pdbx_description
1 polymer ?
#
loop_
_entity_poly.entity_id
_entity_poly.type
_entity_poly.pdbx_seq_one_letter_code
_entity_poly.pdbx_strand_id
1 'polypeptide(L)' 'MVRRAVVREKFLDLLKEIFSERFRDSDSVYATVYYNDLAYLLNISPTYAQMLLKVYCRAVGGRYSGGRCIVHREDFFNAL' A
#
# COMPACT_ATOMS: atom_id res chain seq x y z
N MET A 1 17.75 -17.97 1.86
CA MET A 1 16.77 -17.10 2.56
C MET A 1 16.50 -15.75 1.87
N VAL A 2 16.90 -15.55 0.59
CA VAL A 2 16.87 -14.21 -0.09
C VAL A 2 15.51 -13.83 -0.69
N ARG A 3 14.71 -14.80 -1.17
CA ARG A 3 13.45 -14.52 -1.90
C ARG A 3 12.39 -13.75 -1.09
N ARG A 4 12.33 -13.93 0.25
CA ARG A 4 11.30 -13.27 1.08
C ARG A 4 11.58 -11.78 1.32
N ALA A 5 12.84 -11.35 1.38
CA ALA A 5 13.19 -9.93 1.56
C ALA A 5 12.88 -9.12 0.30
N VAL A 6 13.20 -9.68 -0.88
CA VAL A 6 12.95 -9.03 -2.18
C VAL A 6 11.46 -8.80 -2.45
N VAL A 7 10.58 -9.72 -2.03
CA VAL A 7 9.11 -9.55 -2.19
C VAL A 7 8.57 -8.44 -1.28
N ARG A 8 9.20 -8.22 -0.12
CA ARG A 8 8.78 -7.23 0.88
C ARG A 8 9.12 -5.80 0.45
N GLU A 9 10.35 -5.56 0.02
CA GLU A 9 10.78 -4.24 -0.47
C GLU A 9 9.95 -3.82 -1.68
N LYS A 10 9.79 -4.73 -2.66
CA LYS A 10 8.98 -4.47 -3.86
C LYS A 10 7.52 -4.13 -3.56
N PHE A 11 6.93 -4.69 -2.51
CA PHE A 11 5.55 -4.39 -2.13
C PHE A 11 5.41 -3.01 -1.49
N LEU A 12 6.39 -2.60 -0.68
CA LEU A 12 6.39 -1.26 -0.10
C LEU A 12 6.60 -0.19 -1.18
N ASP A 13 7.54 -0.42 -2.10
CA ASP A 13 7.80 0.50 -3.21
C ASP A 13 6.56 0.66 -4.10
N LEU A 14 5.87 -0.45 -4.41
CA LEU A 14 4.59 -0.41 -5.12
C LEU A 14 3.54 0.43 -4.39
N LEU A 15 3.42 0.29 -3.07
CA LEU A 15 2.48 1.12 -2.30
C LEU A 15 2.87 2.61 -2.38
N LYS A 16 4.15 2.95 -2.25
CA LYS A 16 4.64 4.32 -2.40
C LYS A 16 4.32 4.89 -3.78
N GLU A 17 4.51 4.11 -4.84
CA GLU A 17 4.16 4.50 -6.21
C GLU A 17 2.66 4.77 -6.36
N ILE A 18 1.81 3.81 -5.96
CA ILE A 18 0.34 3.94 -6.06
C ILE A 18 -0.16 5.17 -5.30
N PHE A 19 0.33 5.42 -4.09
CA PHE A 19 -0.09 6.59 -3.31
C PHE A 19 0.47 7.90 -3.88
N SER A 20 1.71 7.90 -4.40
CA SER A 20 2.28 9.07 -5.06
C SER A 20 1.46 9.50 -6.28
N GLU A 21 1.08 8.54 -7.13
CA GLU A 21 0.22 8.81 -8.29
C GLU A 21 -1.14 9.37 -7.87
N ARG A 22 -1.77 8.74 -6.87
CA ARG A 22 -3.08 9.17 -6.37
C ARG A 22 -3.06 10.56 -5.76
N PHE A 23 -1.99 10.97 -5.08
CA PHE A 23 -1.88 12.31 -4.51
C PHE A 23 -1.35 13.35 -5.50
N ARG A 24 -0.66 12.94 -6.57
CA ARG A 24 -0.24 13.83 -7.66
C ARG A 24 -1.44 14.32 -8.45
N ASP A 25 -2.35 13.40 -8.77
CA ASP A 25 -3.44 13.63 -9.72
C ASP A 25 -4.79 13.90 -9.01
N SER A 26 -4.78 14.13 -7.69
CA SER A 26 -6.00 14.37 -6.90
C SER A 26 -5.87 15.53 -5.92
N ASP A 27 -6.93 16.34 -5.85
CA ASP A 27 -7.16 17.27 -4.74
C ASP A 27 -7.62 16.55 -3.45
N SER A 28 -7.80 15.23 -3.51
CA SER A 28 -8.21 14.45 -2.35
C SER A 28 -7.13 14.45 -1.27
N VAL A 29 -7.58 14.73 -0.06
CA VAL A 29 -6.77 14.67 1.17
C VAL A 29 -6.51 13.21 1.59
N TYR A 30 -7.35 12.27 1.15
CA TYR A 30 -7.21 10.85 1.46
C TYR A 30 -7.11 9.99 0.20
N ALA A 31 -6.30 8.94 0.28
CA ALA A 31 -6.22 7.88 -0.72
C ALA A 31 -6.46 6.51 -0.07
N THR A 32 -7.04 5.58 -0.82
CA THR A 32 -7.42 4.25 -0.29
C THR A 32 -7.06 3.12 -1.25
N VAL A 33 -6.27 2.15 -0.82
CA VAL A 33 -5.94 0.95 -1.61
C VAL A 33 -6.57 -0.28 -0.97
N TYR A 34 -7.25 -1.12 -1.76
CA TYR A 34 -7.84 -2.38 -1.29
C TYR A 34 -6.89 -3.56 -1.54
N TYR A 35 -6.90 -4.56 -0.66
CA TYR A 35 -6.04 -5.72 -0.87
C TYR A 35 -6.43 -6.55 -2.09
N ASN A 36 -7.71 -6.54 -2.49
CA ASN A 36 -8.18 -7.25 -3.68
C ASN A 36 -7.57 -6.66 -4.96
N ASP A 37 -7.43 -5.33 -5.04
CA ASP A 37 -6.80 -4.65 -6.17
C ASP A 37 -5.34 -5.09 -6.29
N LEU A 38 -4.63 -5.12 -5.16
CA LEU A 38 -3.23 -5.57 -5.11
C LEU A 38 -3.09 -7.05 -5.44
N ALA A 39 -4.03 -7.89 -4.99
CA ALA A 39 -4.05 -9.31 -5.32
C ALA A 39 -4.17 -9.53 -6.83
N TYR A 40 -5.07 -8.78 -7.47
CA TYR A 40 -5.26 -8.81 -8.91
C TYR A 40 -4.04 -8.30 -9.66
N LEU A 41 -3.52 -7.11 -9.31
CA LEU A 41 -2.37 -6.49 -9.98
C LEU A 41 -1.10 -7.34 -9.89
N LEU A 42 -0.86 -7.99 -8.74
CA LEU A 42 0.33 -8.78 -8.50
C LEU A 42 0.16 -10.25 -8.84
N ASN A 43 -1.04 -10.67 -9.26
CA ASN A 43 -1.39 -12.07 -9.50
C ASN A 43 -1.01 -12.98 -8.31
N ILE A 44 -1.40 -12.57 -7.10
CA ILE A 44 -1.17 -13.31 -5.84
C ILE A 44 -2.50 -13.64 -5.16
N SER A 45 -2.46 -14.54 -4.17
CA SER A 45 -3.68 -14.88 -3.43
C SER A 45 -4.21 -13.66 -2.65
N PRO A 46 -5.54 -13.46 -2.58
CA PRO A 46 -6.14 -12.36 -1.81
C PRO A 46 -5.71 -12.36 -0.35
N THR A 47 -5.60 -13.55 0.27
CA THR A 47 -5.11 -13.71 1.64
C THR A 47 -3.68 -13.19 1.81
N TYR A 48 -2.80 -13.45 0.83
CA TYR A 48 -1.41 -12.98 0.89
C TYR A 48 -1.33 -11.47 0.69
N ALA A 49 -2.07 -10.91 -0.27
CA ALA A 49 -2.17 -9.46 -0.46
C ALA A 49 -2.73 -8.75 0.77
N GLN A 50 -3.75 -9.32 1.42
CA GLN A 50 -4.34 -8.78 2.65
C GLN A 50 -3.31 -8.76 3.79
N MET A 51 -2.55 -9.85 3.95
CA MET A 51 -1.49 -9.93 4.95
C MET A 51 -0.42 -8.87 4.69
N LEU A 52 0.05 -8.73 3.45
CA LEU A 52 1.06 -7.73 3.08
C LEU A 52 0.52 -6.30 3.31
N LEU A 53 -0.68 -5.99 2.84
CA LEU A 53 -1.27 -4.68 3.00
C LEU A 53 -1.43 -4.30 4.49
N LYS A 54 -1.84 -5.25 5.34
CA LYS A 54 -1.93 -5.04 6.79
C LYS A 54 -0.58 -4.70 7.42
N VAL A 55 0.51 -5.31 6.94
CA VAL A 55 1.87 -5.08 7.44
C VAL A 55 2.42 -3.74 6.97
N TYR A 56 2.28 -3.44 5.68
CA TYR A 56 2.97 -2.30 5.05
C TYR A 56 2.17 -1.00 5.06
N CYS A 57 0.86 -1.03 5.33
CA CYS A 57 0.05 0.19 5.35
C CYS A 57 0.58 1.27 6.30
N ARG A 58 1.08 0.87 7.47
CA ARG A 58 1.67 1.83 8.43
C ARG A 58 2.97 2.46 7.94
N ALA A 59 3.73 1.76 7.10
CA ALA A 59 5.01 2.24 6.58
C ALA A 59 4.85 3.39 5.56
N VAL A 60 3.64 3.58 5.03
CA VAL A 60 3.28 4.70 4.15
C VAL A 60 2.39 5.73 4.86
N GLY A 61 2.46 5.80 6.20
CA GLY A 61 1.63 6.72 6.99
C GLY A 61 0.15 6.33 7.08
N GLY A 62 -0.21 5.11 6.69
CA GLY A 62 -1.60 4.67 6.56
C GLY A 62 -2.19 3.95 7.76
N ARG A 63 -3.52 3.91 7.78
CA ARG A 63 -4.32 3.07 8.68
C ARG A 63 -5.00 1.94 7.91
N TYR A 64 -4.71 0.71 8.31
CA TYR A 64 -5.41 -0.46 7.78
C TYR A 64 -6.76 -0.65 8.47
N SER A 65 -7.84 -0.82 7.70
CA SER A 65 -9.18 -1.11 8.21
C SER A 65 -10.02 -1.84 7.15
N GLY A 66 -10.73 -2.89 7.52
CA GLY A 66 -11.72 -3.53 6.63
C GLY A 66 -11.20 -3.98 5.26
N GLY A 67 -9.93 -4.41 5.15
CA GLY A 67 -9.37 -4.85 3.86
C GLY A 67 -8.79 -3.73 2.99
N ARG A 68 -8.59 -2.54 3.54
CA ARG A 68 -8.00 -1.41 2.82
C ARG A 68 -6.98 -0.67 3.66
N CYS A 69 -6.02 -0.05 3.00
CA CYS A 69 -5.12 0.92 3.56
C CYS A 69 -5.61 2.32 3.20
N ILE A 70 -5.91 3.13 4.21
CA ILE A 70 -6.35 4.52 4.06
C ILE A 70 -5.19 5.41 4.50
N VAL A 71 -4.78 6.33 3.64
CA VAL A 71 -3.63 7.20 3.87
C VAL A 71 -4.07 8.65 3.74
N HIS A 72 -3.68 9.49 4.70
CA HIS A 72 -3.80 10.94 4.60
C HIS A 72 -2.59 11.50 3.84
N ARG A 73 -2.80 12.52 3.01
CA ARG A 73 -1.76 13.09 2.14
C ARG A 73 -0.53 13.54 2.92
N GLU A 74 -0.72 14.29 4.00
CA GLU A 74 0.40 14.78 4.81
C GLU A 74 1.16 13.65 5.49
N ASP A 75 0.45 12.65 6.02
CA ASP A 75 1.07 11.49 6.66
C ASP A 75 1.91 10.67 5.67
N PHE A 76 1.47 10.59 4.42
CA PHE A 76 2.23 9.95 3.35
C PHE A 76 3.56 10.64 3.09
N PHE A 77 3.55 11.95 2.86
CA PHE A 77 4.77 12.70 2.55
C PHE A 77 5.70 12.84 3.77
N ASN A 78 5.16 12.82 4.99
CA ASN A 78 5.96 12.76 6.22
C ASN A 78 6.60 11.39 6.45
N ALA A 79 6.04 10.32 5.87
CA ALA A 79 6.54 8.96 5.99
C ALA A 79 7.47 8.54 4.82
N LEU A 80 7.62 9.39 3.80
CA LEU A 80 8.32 9.05 2.56
C LEU A 80 9.84 9.00 2.75
#